data_AF-A0A259ACQ5-F1
#
_entry.id   AF-A0A259ACQ5-F1
#
_cell.length_a   1.000
_cell.length_b   1.000
_cell.length_c   1.000
_cell.angle_alpha   90.00
_cell.angle_beta   90.00
_cell.angle_gamma   90.00
#
_symmetry.space_group_name_H-M   'P 1'
#
loop_
_entity.id
_entity.type
_entity.pdbx_description
1 polymer ?
#
loop_
_entity_poly.entity_id
_entity_poly.type
_entity_poly.pdbx_seq_one_letter_code
_entity_poly.pdbx_strand_id
1 'polypeptide(L)' 'GLYAPLRVVVYANKNGGTTMEYDKPSTLFGQFKRPEIDAIARSLDDRMQRLLLKVSRAPGTSSN' A
#
# COMPACT_ATOMS: atom_id res chain seq x y z
N GLY A 1 16.20 1.25 -11.15
CA GLY A 1 14.83 1.02 -10.67
C GLY A 1 14.82 -0.08 -9.62
N LEU A 2 15.08 0.26 -8.34
CA LEU A 2 15.08 -0.73 -7.25
C LEU A 2 13.71 -0.93 -6.59
N TYR A 3 12.77 0.02 -6.76
CA TYR A 3 11.52 0.08 -6.00
C TYR A 3 10.26 0.18 -6.87
N ALA A 4 10.43 0.07 -8.18
CA ALA A 4 9.35 -0.04 -9.14
C ALA A 4 9.42 -1.43 -9.79
N PRO A 5 8.28 -2.14 -9.93
CA PRO A 5 6.95 -1.74 -9.45
C PRO A 5 6.79 -1.83 -7.93
N LEU A 6 5.84 -1.07 -7.36
CA LEU A 6 5.47 -1.17 -5.95
C LEU A 6 4.95 -2.59 -5.64
N ARG A 7 5.44 -3.18 -4.55
CA ARG A 7 5.09 -4.54 -4.14
C ARG A 7 4.05 -4.50 -3.03
N VAL A 8 3.07 -5.39 -3.13
CA VAL A 8 2.00 -5.57 -2.15
C VAL A 8 1.87 -7.06 -1.86
N VAL A 9 1.78 -7.42 -0.58
CA VAL A 9 1.53 -8.79 -0.13
C VAL A 9 0.08 -8.88 0.32
N VAL A 10 -0.65 -9.90 -0.15
CA VAL A 10 -2.05 -10.14 0.21
C VAL A 10 -2.19 -11.56 0.72
N TYR A 11 -2.80 -11.73 1.89
CA TYR A 11 -2.95 -13.04 2.53
C TYR A 11 -4.17 -13.09 3.45
N ALA A 12 -4.63 -14.30 3.76
CA ALA A 12 -5.67 -14.52 4.76
C ALA A 12 -5.10 -14.36 6.17
N ASN A 13 -5.78 -13.61 7.03
CA ASN A 13 -5.37 -13.42 8.41
C ASN A 13 -6.03 -14.44 9.35
N LYS A 14 -5.48 -14.58 10.55
CA LYS A 14 -5.93 -15.56 11.56
C LYS A 14 -7.37 -15.33 12.05
N ASN A 15 -7.94 -14.16 11.79
CA ASN A 15 -9.28 -13.76 12.21
C ASN A 15 -10.32 -13.93 11.09
N GLY A 16 -9.97 -14.62 9.99
CA GLY A 16 -10.88 -14.87 8.88
C GLY A 16 -11.04 -13.72 7.88
N GLY A 17 -10.18 -12.70 7.94
CA GLY A 17 -10.17 -11.57 7.00
C GLY A 17 -9.01 -11.62 6.01
N THR A 18 -8.96 -10.66 5.09
CA THR A 18 -7.81 -10.43 4.20
C THR A 18 -6.93 -9.32 4.76
N THR A 19 -5.62 -9.56 4.80
CA THR A 19 -4.62 -8.53 5.11
C THR A 19 -3.85 -8.16 3.85
N MET A 20 -3.59 -6.87 3.70
CA MET A 20 -2.77 -6.29 2.65
C MET A 20 -1.61 -5.50 3.28
N GLU A 21 -0.37 -5.84 2.93
CA GLU A 21 0.84 -5.18 3.44
C GLU A 21 1.68 -4.60 2.29
N TYR A 22 2.30 -3.45 2.54
CA TYR A 22 3.22 -2.80 1.62
C TYR A 22 4.22 -1.94 2.40
N ASP A 23 5.41 -1.77 1.86
CA ASP A 23 6.39 -0.81 2.40
C ASP A 23 5.91 0.61 2.15
N LYS A 24 5.83 1.44 3.20
CA LYS A 24 5.42 2.84 3.09
C LYS A 24 6.40 3.60 2.17
N PRO A 25 5.97 4.07 0.97
CA PRO A 25 6.85 4.75 0.02
C PRO A 25 7.66 5.90 0.61
N SER A 26 7.05 6.79 1.41
CA SER A 26 7.79 7.91 2.00
C SER A 26 8.90 7.49 2.98
N THR A 27 8.71 6.39 3.70
CA THR A 27 9.76 5.82 4.56
C THR A 27 10.87 5.20 3.70
N LEU A 28 10.49 4.40 2.70
CA LEU A 28 11.43 3.68 1.85
C LEU A 28 12.26 4.63 0.98
N PHE A 29 11.65 5.69 0.44
CA PHE A 29 12.32 6.63 -0.47
C PHE A 29 13.04 7.75 0.27
N GLY A 30 12.75 7.99 1.55
CA GLY A 30 13.43 9.00 2.37
C GLY A 30 14.94 8.80 2.51
N GLN A 31 15.48 7.65 2.09
CA GLN A 31 16.92 7.40 1.95
C GLN A 31 17.58 8.23 0.83
N PHE A 32 16.82 8.65 -0.18
CA PHE A 32 17.36 9.37 -1.33
C PHE A 32 17.61 10.85 -1.06
N LYS A 33 17.06 11.40 0.02
CA LYS A 33 17.24 12.80 0.47
C LYS A 33 17.02 13.82 -0.66
N ARG A 34 15.98 13.59 -1.46
CA ARG A 34 15.66 14.36 -2.66
C ARG A 34 14.23 14.87 -2.56
N PRO A 35 14.01 16.19 -2.45
CA PRO A 35 12.67 16.76 -2.30
C PRO A 35 11.69 16.34 -3.40
N GLU A 36 12.19 16.19 -4.64
CA GLU A 36 11.42 15.73 -5.78
C GLU A 36 10.93 14.28 -5.61
N ILE A 37 11.74 13.42 -5.01
CA ILE A 37 11.38 12.03 -4.72
C ILE A 37 10.43 11.96 -3.52
N ASP A 38 10.65 12.78 -2.49
CA ASP A 38 9.79 12.81 -1.30
C ASP A 38 8.36 13.22 -1.65
N ALA A 39 8.18 14.13 -2.61
CA ALA A 39 6.86 14.54 -3.10
C ALA A 39 6.11 13.37 -3.77
N ILE A 40 6.81 12.61 -4.61
CA ILE A 40 6.25 11.41 -5.27
C ILE A 40 5.92 10.35 -4.23
N ALA A 41 6.81 10.13 -3.26
CA ALA A 41 6.62 9.15 -2.20
C ALA A 41 5.36 9.44 -1.36
N ARG A 42 5.15 10.69 -0.96
CA ARG A 42 3.92 11.13 -0.27
C ARG A 42 2.67 10.91 -1.14
N SER A 43 2.74 11.18 -2.44
CA SER A 43 1.61 10.91 -3.34
C SER A 43 1.26 9.43 -3.42
N LEU A 44 2.28 8.55 -3.38
CA LEU A 44 2.08 7.09 -3.37
C LEU A 44 1.46 6.62 -2.05
N ASP A 45 1.91 7.16 -0.89
CA ASP A 45 1.27 6.89 0.41
C ASP A 45 -0.24 7.17 0.36
N ASP A 46 -0.64 8.35 -0.14
CA ASP A 46 -2.04 8.75 -0.23
C ASP A 46 -2.85 7.83 -1.16
N ARG A 47 -2.24 7.40 -2.27
CA ARG A 47 -2.89 6.49 -3.23
C ARG A 47 -3.12 5.11 -2.61
N MET A 48 -2.14 4.59 -1.88
CA MET A 48 -2.27 3.31 -1.17
C MET A 48 -3.33 3.39 -0.06
N GLN A 49 -3.36 4.47 0.71
CA GLN A 49 -4.40 4.67 1.71
C GLN A 49 -5.81 4.72 1.10
N ARG A 50 -5.98 5.45 -0.02
CA ARG A 50 -7.26 5.49 -0.75
C ARG A 50 -7.65 4.12 -1.30
N LEU A 51 -6.69 3.34 -1.80
CA LEU A 51 -6.94 1.97 -2.25
C LEU A 51 -7.44 1.10 -1.09
N LEU A 52 -6.74 1.11 0.05
CA LEU A 52 -7.12 0.35 1.25
C LEU A 52 -8.54 0.72 1.73
N LEU A 53 -8.86 2.01 1.78
CA LEU A 53 -10.20 2.49 2.15
C LEU A 53 -11.28 2.06 1.16
N LYS A 54 -10.95 1.99 -0.14
CA LYS A 54 -11.90 1.55 -1.16
C LYS A 54 -12.19 0.05 -1.04
N VAL A 55 -11.16 -0.76 -0.83
CA VAL A 55 -11.32 -2.23 -0.76
C VAL A 55 -11.89 -2.68 0.59
N SER A 56 -11.67 -1.95 1.69
CA SER A 56 -12.28 -2.27 2.99
C SER A 56 -13.77 -1.95 3.08
N ARG A 57 -14.27 -1.08 2.20
CA ARG A 57 -15.70 -0.72 2.08
C ARG A 57 -16.46 -1.57 1.08
N ALA A 58 -15.77 -2.33 0.23
CA ALA A 58 -16.44 -3.28 -0.65
C ALA A 58 -17.06 -4.38 0.24
N PRO A 59 -18.35 -4.70 0.09
CA PRO A 59 -18.92 -5.86 0.76
C PRO A 59 -18.07 -7.06 0.35
N GLY A 60 -17.50 -7.76 1.33
CA GLY A 60 -16.81 -9.00 1.07
C GLY A 60 -17.75 -9.88 0.25
N THR A 61 -17.32 -10.27 -0.95
CA THR A 61 -17.90 -11.42 -1.65
C THR A 61 -17.73 -12.61 -0.73
N SER A 62 -18.73 -12.82 0.12
CA SER A 62 -18.96 -14.03 0.87
C SER A 62 -19.31 -15.07 -0.18
N SER A 63 -18.31 -15.82 -0.62
CA SER A 63 -18.56 -17.03 -1.40
C SER A 63 -19.03 -18.11 -0.44
N ASN A 64 -20.19 -18.64 -0.82
CA ASN A 64 -20.89 -19.84 -0.36
C ASN A 64 -19.99 -21.06 -0.18
#